data_AF-A0AAJ2I3X4-F1
#
_entry.id   AF-A0AAJ2I3X4-F1
#
_cell.length_a   1.000
_cell.length_b   1.000
_cell.length_c   1.000
_cell.angle_alpha   90.00
_cell.angle_beta   90.00
_cell.angle_gamma   90.00
#
_symmetry.space_group_name_H-M   'P 1'
#
loop_
_entity.id
_entity.type
_entity.pdbx_description
1 polymer ?
#
loop_
_entity_poly.entity_id
_entity_poly.type
_entity_poly.pdbx_seq_one_letter_code
_entity_poly.pdbx_strand_id
1 'polypeptide(L)'
;MAGLSNEQQENVWALWAKGESVRLIARTIGVSQTPVRTLLRRYGGVKPPPRARNRRHLTMSEREEISRGIAAGLSYRAIATRLGRHHTSISREIAHHGGPSTYRAATADAGAWRNARRPKPTRIHRDPALSSLVAVKLERGWSPTQIAHWLRREQQDSLSHESIYHALYTGQIHA
;
A
#
# COMPACT_ATOMS: atom_id res chain seq x y z
N MET A 1 -2.96 16.86 -7.38
CA MET A 1 -1.54 16.85 -7.77
C MET A 1 -1.21 15.53 -8.43
N ALA A 2 -0.99 15.52 -9.75
CA ALA A 2 -0.53 14.33 -10.45
C ALA A 2 0.90 13.99 -9.99
N GLY A 3 1.11 12.76 -9.50
CA GLY A 3 2.44 12.28 -9.15
C GLY A 3 3.27 11.94 -10.39
N LEU A 4 4.59 11.84 -10.23
CA LEU A 4 5.51 11.35 -11.28
C LEU A 4 5.09 9.95 -11.75
N SER A 5 5.12 9.70 -13.06
CA SER A 5 4.94 8.35 -13.63
C SER A 5 6.04 7.40 -13.15
N ASN A 6 5.84 6.09 -13.29
CA ASN A 6 6.86 5.10 -12.90
C ASN A 6 8.18 5.33 -13.65
N GLU A 7 8.12 5.60 -14.95
CA GLU A 7 9.28 5.93 -15.78
C GLU A 7 9.97 7.22 -15.31
N GLN A 8 9.20 8.26 -15.00
CA GLN A 8 9.76 9.51 -14.45
C GLN A 8 10.42 9.27 -13.09
N GLN A 9 9.83 8.45 -12.22
CA GLN A 9 10.45 8.09 -10.95
C GLN A 9 11.76 7.31 -11.15
N GLU A 10 11.80 6.38 -12.10
CA GLU A 10 13.01 5.65 -12.45
C GLU A 10 14.12 6.59 -12.96
N ASN A 11 13.77 7.54 -13.82
CA ASN A 11 14.71 8.55 -14.32
C ASN A 11 15.23 9.46 -13.20
N VAL A 12 14.37 9.87 -12.26
CA VAL A 12 14.81 10.61 -11.07
C VAL A 12 15.84 9.81 -10.29
N TRP A 13 15.57 8.54 -10.01
CA TRP A 13 16.50 7.69 -9.26
C TRP A 13 17.80 7.45 -10.01
N ALA A 14 17.75 7.25 -11.33
CA ALA A 14 18.93 7.03 -12.14
C ALA A 14 19.86 8.25 -12.17
N LEU A 15 19.30 9.46 -12.30
CA LEU A 15 20.09 10.70 -12.28
C LEU A 15 20.56 11.06 -10.87
N TRP A 16 19.73 10.85 -9.85
CA TRP A 16 20.11 11.07 -8.45
C TRP A 16 21.28 10.18 -8.03
N ALA A 17 21.28 8.91 -8.46
CA ALA A 17 22.38 7.98 -8.20
C ALA A 17 23.71 8.41 -8.85
N LYS A 18 23.67 9.23 -9.92
CA LYS A 18 24.86 9.83 -10.55
C LYS A 18 25.36 11.09 -9.82
N GLY A 19 24.68 11.54 -8.77
CA GLY A 19 25.03 12.76 -8.03
C GLY A 19 24.44 14.04 -8.63
N GLU A 20 23.49 13.92 -9.56
CA GLU A 20 22.92 15.09 -10.23
C GLU A 20 22.07 15.96 -9.29
N SER A 21 22.13 17.27 -9.48
CA SER A 21 21.33 18.21 -8.69
C SER A 21 19.83 18.07 -9.00
N VAL A 22 18.97 18.26 -8.00
CA VAL A 22 17.51 18.25 -8.15
C VAL A 22 17.03 19.16 -9.29
N ARG A 23 17.67 20.33 -9.45
CA ARG A 23 17.34 21.29 -10.51
C ARG A 23 17.59 20.71 -11.90
N LEU A 24 18.72 20.02 -12.08
CA LEU A 24 19.06 19.38 -13.35
C LEU A 24 18.15 18.18 -13.62
N ILE A 25 17.92 17.31 -12.62
CA ILE A 25 16.99 16.18 -12.73
C ILE A 25 15.60 16.65 -13.20
N ALA A 26 15.06 17.67 -12.55
CA ALA A 26 13.74 18.21 -12.86
C ALA A 26 13.69 18.77 -14.30
N ARG A 27 14.72 19.53 -14.69
CA ARG A 27 14.86 20.07 -16.06
C ARG A 27 14.92 18.95 -17.10
N THR A 28 15.73 17.91 -16.88
CA THR A 28 15.91 16.79 -17.81
C THR A 28 14.62 16.00 -18.04
N ILE A 29 13.81 15.82 -16.98
CA ILE A 29 12.55 15.06 -17.05
C ILE A 29 11.36 15.95 -17.47
N GLY A 30 11.56 17.28 -17.56
CA GLY A 30 10.52 18.23 -17.93
C GLY A 30 9.48 18.47 -16.83
N VAL A 31 9.87 18.37 -15.56
CA VAL A 31 8.98 18.56 -14.41
C VAL A 31 9.48 19.67 -13.49
N SER A 32 8.62 20.17 -12.60
CA SER A 32 9.07 21.11 -11.56
C SER A 32 9.95 20.40 -10.52
N GLN A 33 10.71 21.17 -9.74
CA GLN A 33 11.59 20.60 -8.71
C GLN A 33 10.80 19.95 -7.56
N THR A 34 9.57 20.40 -7.31
CA THR A 34 8.77 19.98 -6.15
C THR A 34 8.50 18.46 -6.15
N PRO A 35 7.97 17.84 -7.23
CA PRO A 35 7.81 16.38 -7.30
C PRO A 35 9.10 15.60 -7.07
N VAL A 36 10.24 16.08 -7.61
CA VAL A 36 11.56 15.45 -7.41
C VAL A 36 11.96 15.52 -5.94
N ARG A 37 11.85 16.70 -5.29
CA ARG A 37 12.15 16.86 -3.85
C ARG A 37 11.22 16.01 -2.98
N THR A 38 9.93 15.99 -3.29
CA THR A 38 8.94 15.18 -2.56
C THR A 38 9.26 13.70 -2.66
N LEU A 39 9.63 13.20 -3.85
CA LEU A 39 10.02 11.81 -4.05
C LEU A 39 11.29 11.46 -3.25
N LEU A 40 12.34 12.27 -3.36
CA LEU A 40 13.60 12.03 -2.66
C LEU A 40 13.40 12.06 -1.13
N ARG A 41 12.67 13.06 -0.61
CA ARG A 41 12.37 13.17 0.83
C ARG A 41 11.56 11.99 1.35
N ARG A 42 10.59 11.50 0.59
CA ARG A 42 9.74 10.35 0.96
C ARG A 42 10.56 9.10 1.28
N TYR A 43 11.69 8.91 0.60
CA TYR A 43 12.55 7.73 0.76
C TYR A 43 13.93 8.07 1.35
N GLY A 44 14.11 9.26 1.94
CA GLY A 44 15.38 9.68 2.53
C GLY A 44 16.55 9.76 1.55
N GLY A 45 16.29 9.96 0.25
CA GLY A 45 17.31 10.01 -0.79
C GLY A 45 17.86 8.64 -1.22
N VAL A 46 17.30 7.54 -0.74
CA VAL A 46 17.70 6.17 -1.12
C VAL A 46 16.60 5.54 -1.97
N LYS A 47 16.96 4.96 -3.12
CA LYS A 47 16.00 4.28 -3.99
C LYS A 47 15.41 3.08 -3.23
N PRO A 48 14.07 2.98 -3.08
CA PRO A 48 13.48 1.81 -2.48
C PRO A 48 13.73 0.58 -3.37
N PRO A 49 13.90 -0.62 -2.77
CA PRO A 49 14.05 -1.84 -3.56
C PRO A 49 12.81 -2.05 -4.44
N PRO A 50 12.97 -2.58 -5.65
CA PRO A 50 11.84 -2.89 -6.51
C PRO A 50 10.92 -3.87 -5.77
N ARG A 51 9.62 -3.59 -5.80
CA ARG A 51 8.65 -4.51 -5.21
C ARG A 51 8.67 -5.80 -6.02
N ALA A 52 8.97 -6.90 -5.35
CA ALA A 52 8.95 -8.23 -5.96
C ALA A 52 7.81 -9.05 -5.37
N ARG A 53 7.22 -9.93 -6.20
CA ARG A 53 6.26 -10.94 -5.74
C ARG A 53 7.00 -12.16 -5.25
N ASN A 54 6.49 -12.80 -4.21
CA ASN A 54 6.95 -14.12 -3.84
C ASN A 54 6.54 -15.13 -4.92
N ARG A 55 7.45 -16.05 -5.29
CA ARG A 55 7.31 -17.06 -6.36
C ARG A 55 6.06 -17.96 -6.21
N ARG A 56 5.51 -18.05 -4.99
CA ARG A 56 4.27 -18.80 -4.71
C ARG A 56 3.01 -18.10 -5.21
N HIS A 57 3.03 -16.78 -5.43
CA HIS A 57 1.89 -16.05 -5.95
C HIS A 57 1.82 -16.16 -7.47
N LEU A 58 0.59 -16.07 -8.01
CA LEU A 58 0.39 -16.03 -9.44
C LEU A 58 1.03 -14.78 -10.05
N THR A 59 1.64 -14.94 -11.22
CA THR A 59 2.14 -13.84 -12.05
C THR A 59 1.02 -13.21 -12.87
N MET A 60 1.31 -12.11 -13.57
CA MET A 60 0.36 -11.52 -14.53
C MET A 60 0.06 -12.50 -15.67
N SER A 61 1.07 -13.14 -16.24
CA SER A 61 0.90 -14.11 -17.33
C SER A 61 0.05 -15.32 -16.91
N GLU A 62 0.24 -15.83 -15.68
CA GLU A 62 -0.61 -16.90 -15.15
C GLU A 62 -2.07 -16.45 -14.99
N ARG A 63 -2.31 -15.22 -14.52
CA ARG A 63 -3.67 -14.66 -14.42
C ARG A 63 -4.32 -14.45 -15.79
N GLU A 64 -3.55 -14.07 -16.80
CA GLU A 64 -4.04 -13.98 -18.19
C GLU A 64 -4.48 -15.34 -18.72
N GLU A 65 -3.72 -16.40 -18.45
CA GLU A 65 -4.10 -17.75 -18.83
C GLU A 65 -5.37 -18.22 -18.10
N ILE A 66 -5.54 -17.85 -16.82
CA ILE A 66 -6.80 -18.07 -16.10
C ILE A 66 -7.95 -17.34 -16.81
N SER A 67 -7.76 -16.07 -17.15
CA SER A 67 -8.79 -15.27 -17.83
C SER A 67 -9.18 -15.84 -19.19
N ARG A 68 -8.20 -16.28 -19.99
CA ARG A 68 -8.44 -16.94 -21.29
C ARG A 68 -9.11 -18.30 -21.11
N GLY A 69 -8.68 -19.08 -20.12
CA GLY A 69 -9.26 -20.38 -19.82
C GLY A 69 -10.73 -20.29 -19.43
N ILE A 70 -11.11 -19.29 -18.64
CA ILE A 70 -12.52 -19.01 -18.31
C ILE A 70 -13.30 -18.62 -19.57
N ALA A 71 -12.76 -17.71 -20.39
CA ALA A 71 -13.42 -17.29 -21.63
C ALA A 71 -13.62 -18.45 -22.62
N ALA A 72 -12.71 -19.42 -22.63
CA ALA A 72 -12.79 -20.64 -23.41
C ALA A 72 -13.66 -21.74 -22.77
N GLY A 73 -14.32 -21.48 -21.63
CA GLY A 73 -15.18 -22.45 -20.95
C GLY A 73 -14.45 -23.63 -20.30
N LEU A 74 -13.14 -23.50 -20.03
CA LEU A 74 -12.35 -24.57 -19.44
C LEU A 74 -12.67 -24.77 -17.95
N SER A 75 -12.58 -26.02 -17.49
CA SER A 75 -12.69 -26.32 -16.07
C SER A 75 -11.47 -25.79 -15.29
N TYR A 76 -11.66 -25.45 -14.01
CA TYR A 76 -10.56 -24.98 -13.16
C TYR A 76 -9.41 -25.98 -13.05
N ARG A 77 -9.70 -27.30 -13.17
CA ARG A 77 -8.66 -28.34 -13.21
C ARG A 77 -7.83 -28.26 -14.49
N ALA A 78 -8.47 -28.09 -15.65
CA ALA A 78 -7.75 -27.96 -16.92
C ALA A 78 -6.85 -26.72 -16.94
N ILE A 79 -7.34 -25.58 -16.45
CA ILE A 79 -6.54 -24.35 -16.29
C ILE A 79 -5.35 -24.59 -15.36
N ALA A 80 -5.58 -25.26 -14.23
CA ALA A 80 -4.55 -25.55 -13.25
C ALA A 80 -3.44 -26.46 -13.81
N THR A 81 -3.81 -27.49 -14.57
CA THR A 81 -2.86 -28.38 -15.26
C THR A 81 -1.97 -27.61 -16.24
N ARG A 82 -2.55 -26.71 -17.06
CA ARG A 82 -1.79 -25.87 -18.01
C ARG A 82 -0.77 -24.97 -17.30
N LEU A 83 -1.14 -24.46 -16.13
CA LEU A 83 -0.29 -23.57 -15.35
C LEU A 83 0.70 -24.28 -14.42
N GLY A 84 0.62 -25.61 -14.29
CA GLY A 84 1.39 -26.33 -13.27
C GLY A 84 1.05 -25.90 -11.85
N ARG A 85 -0.20 -25.48 -11.60
CA ARG A 85 -0.70 -25.00 -10.31
C ARG A 85 -1.75 -25.95 -9.75
N HIS A 86 -2.00 -25.83 -8.45
CA HIS A 86 -3.08 -26.59 -7.82
C HIS A 86 -4.45 -25.97 -8.11
N HIS A 87 -5.45 -26.78 -8.47
CA HIS A 87 -6.77 -26.31 -8.89
C HIS A 87 -7.49 -25.46 -7.82
N THR A 88 -7.25 -25.69 -6.53
CA THR A 88 -7.80 -24.83 -5.46
C THR A 88 -7.21 -23.42 -5.46
N SER A 89 -5.98 -23.25 -5.95
CA SER A 89 -5.37 -21.92 -6.11
C SER A 89 -6.10 -21.12 -7.17
N ILE A 90 -6.42 -21.77 -8.31
CA ILE A 90 -7.19 -21.17 -9.40
C ILE A 90 -8.60 -20.83 -8.92
N SER A 91 -9.27 -21.77 -8.25
CA SER A 91 -10.61 -21.53 -7.69
C SER A 91 -10.65 -20.35 -6.71
N ARG A 92 -9.69 -20.29 -5.76
CA ARG A 92 -9.60 -19.18 -4.79
C ARG A 92 -9.29 -17.84 -5.45
N GLU A 93 -8.38 -17.82 -6.41
CA GLU A 93 -8.05 -16.62 -7.18
C GLU A 93 -9.30 -16.10 -7.90
N ILE A 94 -10.04 -16.97 -8.59
CA ILE A 94 -11.27 -16.59 -9.30
C ILE A 94 -12.34 -16.09 -8.32
N ALA A 95 -12.59 -16.82 -7.23
CA ALA A 95 -13.58 -16.46 -6.22
C ALA A 95 -13.26 -15.11 -5.55
N HIS A 96 -11.99 -14.85 -5.24
CA HIS A 96 -11.56 -13.59 -4.63
C HIS A 96 -11.78 -12.37 -5.55
N HIS A 97 -11.82 -12.61 -6.86
CA HIS A 97 -11.97 -11.57 -7.88
C HIS A 97 -13.35 -11.60 -8.56
N GLY A 98 -14.38 -12.02 -7.82
CA GLY A 98 -15.79 -11.87 -8.21
C GLY A 98 -16.36 -13.04 -9.02
N GLY A 99 -15.63 -14.15 -9.15
CA GLY A 99 -16.08 -15.33 -9.86
C GLY A 99 -15.80 -15.29 -11.37
N PRO A 100 -16.13 -16.37 -12.11
CA PRO A 100 -15.71 -16.55 -13.49
C PRO A 100 -16.30 -15.51 -14.46
N SER A 101 -17.53 -15.03 -14.22
CA SER A 101 -18.19 -14.04 -15.09
C SER A 101 -17.51 -12.67 -15.05
N THR A 102 -16.91 -12.30 -13.92
CA THR A 102 -16.33 -10.97 -13.69
C THR A 102 -14.80 -10.98 -13.68
N TYR A 103 -14.17 -12.16 -13.61
CA TYR A 103 -12.72 -12.29 -13.51
C TYR A 103 -11.99 -11.61 -14.68
N ARG A 104 -11.05 -10.72 -14.35
CA ARG A 104 -10.16 -10.05 -15.32
C ARG A 104 -8.74 -10.03 -14.77
N ALA A 105 -7.79 -10.52 -15.58
CA ALA A 105 -6.39 -10.66 -15.18
C ALA A 105 -5.78 -9.36 -14.65
N ALA A 106 -5.92 -8.25 -15.38
CA ALA A 106 -5.35 -6.95 -15.00
C ALA A 106 -5.93 -6.43 -13.68
N THR A 107 -7.25 -6.56 -13.47
CA THR A 107 -7.91 -6.14 -12.23
C THR A 107 -7.45 -6.99 -11.04
N ALA A 108 -7.36 -8.30 -11.23
CA ALA A 108 -6.86 -9.23 -10.22
C ALA A 108 -5.40 -8.94 -9.85
N ASP A 109 -4.56 -8.71 -10.84
CA ASP A 109 -3.13 -8.41 -10.67
C ASP A 109 -2.90 -7.08 -9.94
N ALA A 110 -3.63 -6.02 -10.31
CA ALA A 110 -3.63 -4.74 -9.63
C ALA A 110 -4.15 -4.86 -8.19
N GLY A 111 -5.21 -5.66 -7.97
CA GLY A 111 -5.73 -5.99 -6.64
C GLY A 111 -4.67 -6.68 -5.76
N ALA A 112 -3.99 -7.69 -6.29
CA ALA A 112 -2.93 -8.40 -5.61
C ALA A 112 -1.78 -7.45 -5.20
N TRP A 113 -1.35 -6.54 -6.08
CA TRP A 113 -0.33 -5.53 -5.75
C TRP A 113 -0.77 -4.54 -4.67
N ARG A 114 -2.05 -4.16 -4.66
CA ARG A 114 -2.63 -3.30 -3.61
C ARG A 114 -2.66 -4.02 -2.28
N ASN A 115 -3.18 -5.25 -2.25
CA ASN A 115 -3.33 -6.05 -1.04
C ASN A 115 -1.97 -6.46 -0.47
N ALA A 116 -0.96 -6.66 -1.31
CA ALA A 116 0.41 -6.90 -0.88
C ALA A 116 1.03 -5.72 -0.09
N ARG A 117 0.46 -4.51 -0.14
CA ARG A 117 0.90 -3.40 0.72
C ARG A 117 0.60 -3.65 2.19
N ARG A 118 -0.40 -4.51 2.48
CA ARG A 118 -0.85 -4.90 3.84
C ARG A 118 -0.70 -3.77 4.86
N PRO A 119 -1.32 -2.59 4.62
CA PRO A 119 -1.27 -1.53 5.60
C PRO A 119 -1.84 -2.08 6.91
N LYS A 120 -1.16 -1.79 8.02
CA LYS A 120 -1.65 -2.09 9.37
C LYS A 120 -2.15 -0.78 9.98
N PRO A 121 -3.31 -0.23 9.52
CA PRO A 121 -3.80 1.02 10.09
C PRO A 121 -4.05 0.79 11.58
N THR A 122 -3.55 1.71 12.38
CA THR A 122 -3.72 1.74 13.84
C THR A 122 -5.20 1.86 14.18
N ARG A 123 -5.58 1.51 15.41
CA ARG A 123 -6.97 1.66 15.84
C ARG A 123 -7.43 3.12 15.76
N ILE A 124 -6.56 4.04 16.14
CA ILE A 124 -6.73 5.49 16.00
C ILE A 124 -7.06 5.89 14.56
N HIS A 125 -6.31 5.40 13.57
CA HIS A 125 -6.60 5.73 12.16
C HIS A 125 -7.95 5.16 11.69
N ARG A 126 -8.39 4.03 12.26
CA ARG A 126 -9.66 3.38 11.87
C ARG A 126 -10.88 3.99 12.55
N ASP A 127 -10.69 4.67 13.68
CA ASP A 127 -11.74 5.22 14.51
C ASP A 127 -11.58 6.75 14.61
N PRO A 128 -12.26 7.50 13.72
CA PRO A 128 -12.21 8.97 13.71
C PRO A 128 -12.70 9.61 15.01
N ALA A 129 -13.63 8.98 15.72
CA ALA A 129 -14.15 9.51 16.97
C ALA A 129 -13.09 9.40 18.07
N LEU A 130 -12.45 8.24 18.21
CA LEU A 130 -11.31 8.04 19.10
C LEU A 130 -10.15 8.98 18.74
N SER A 131 -9.83 9.11 17.44
CA SER A 131 -8.79 10.02 16.96
C SER A 131 -9.04 11.46 17.38
N SER A 132 -10.26 11.96 17.16
CA SER A 132 -10.67 13.32 17.53
C SER A 132 -10.62 13.53 19.05
N LEU A 133 -11.05 12.54 19.83
CA LEU A 133 -11.03 12.59 21.28
C LEU A 133 -9.60 12.68 21.84
N VAL A 134 -8.68 11.89 21.27
CA VAL A 134 -7.26 11.93 21.62
C VAL A 134 -6.65 13.27 21.22
N ALA A 135 -6.95 13.80 20.02
CA ALA A 135 -6.48 15.11 19.57
C ALA A 135 -6.88 16.24 20.52
N VAL A 136 -8.17 16.33 20.89
CA VAL A 136 -8.67 17.34 21.84
C VAL A 136 -7.99 17.26 23.20
N LYS A 137 -7.64 16.05 23.68
CA LYS A 137 -6.90 15.89 24.94
C LYS A 137 -5.45 16.35 24.81
N LEU A 138 -4.79 16.03 23.69
CA LEU A 138 -3.43 16.44 23.40
C LEU A 138 -3.31 17.97 23.31
N GLU A 139 -4.25 18.63 22.62
CA GLU A 139 -4.33 20.11 22.53
C GLU A 139 -4.46 20.78 23.91
N ARG A 140 -5.07 20.07 24.87
CA ARG A 140 -5.20 20.52 26.27
C ARG A 140 -3.96 20.21 27.12
N GLY A 141 -2.87 19.76 26.49
CA GLY A 141 -1.60 19.46 27.16
C GLY A 141 -1.56 18.12 27.89
N TRP A 142 -2.49 17.20 27.63
CA TRP A 142 -2.46 15.87 28.26
C TRP A 142 -1.38 15.00 27.62
N SER A 143 -0.63 14.25 28.45
CA SER A 143 0.33 13.29 27.94
C SER A 143 -0.36 12.02 27.41
N PRO A 144 0.23 11.31 26.42
CA PRO A 144 -0.31 10.04 25.93
C PRO A 144 -0.63 9.01 27.02
N THR A 145 0.17 8.95 28.09
CA THR A 145 -0.08 8.08 29.25
C THR A 145 -1.30 8.51 30.05
N GLN A 146 -1.49 9.83 30.26
CA GLN A 146 -2.69 10.35 30.92
C GLN A 146 -3.96 10.06 30.11
N ILE A 147 -3.87 10.20 28.79
CA ILE A 147 -4.99 9.91 27.89
C ILE A 147 -5.36 8.42 27.93
N ALA A 148 -4.37 7.51 27.87
CA ALA A 148 -4.62 6.07 27.98
C ALA A 148 -5.28 5.68 29.31
N HIS A 149 -4.81 6.23 30.43
CA HIS A 149 -5.44 5.98 31.74
C HIS A 149 -6.87 6.52 31.81
N TRP A 150 -7.10 7.73 31.27
CA TRP A 150 -8.43 8.32 31.22
C TRP A 150 -9.40 7.54 30.33
N LEU A 151 -8.96 7.08 29.16
CA LEU A 151 -9.74 6.23 28.25
C LEU A 151 -10.17 4.94 28.95
N ARG A 152 -9.26 4.31 29.71
CA ARG A 152 -9.57 3.09 30.46
C ARG A 152 -10.64 3.31 31.53
N ARG A 153 -10.62 4.47 32.19
CA ARG A 153 -11.51 4.78 33.32
C ARG A 153 -12.89 5.29 32.88
N GLU A 154 -12.93 6.23 31.94
CA GLU A 154 -14.17 6.93 31.55
C GLU A 154 -14.83 6.32 30.31
N GLN A 155 -14.07 5.72 29.40
CA GLN A 155 -14.56 5.18 28.12
C GLN A 155 -14.50 3.65 28.06
N GLN A 156 -14.05 3.00 29.13
CA GLN A 156 -13.80 1.55 29.19
C GLN A 156 -12.92 1.05 28.03
N ASP A 157 -12.07 1.92 27.48
CA ASP A 157 -11.23 1.63 26.31
C ASP A 157 -9.78 1.36 26.74
N SER A 158 -9.21 0.27 26.25
CA SER A 158 -7.86 -0.22 26.55
C SER A 158 -6.77 0.28 25.57
N LEU A 159 -6.92 1.48 25.00
CA LEU A 159 -5.90 2.05 24.12
C LEU A 159 -4.57 2.22 24.87
N SER A 160 -3.49 1.63 24.36
CA SER A 160 -2.16 1.84 24.96
C SER A 160 -1.59 3.20 24.55
N HIS A 161 -0.79 3.79 25.44
CA HIS A 161 -0.15 5.08 25.22
C HIS A 161 0.90 5.02 24.10
N GLU A 162 1.55 3.88 23.89
CA GLU A 162 2.42 3.62 22.74
C GLU A 162 1.67 3.73 21.41
N SER A 163 0.38 3.36 21.38
CA SER A 163 -0.45 3.52 20.17
C SER A 163 -0.69 5.00 19.87
N ILE A 164 -0.86 5.84 20.89
CA ILE A 164 -1.00 7.29 20.77
C ILE A 164 0.32 7.91 20.30
N TYR A 165 1.45 7.51 20.89
CA TYR A 165 2.79 7.95 20.44
C TYR A 165 3.06 7.57 18.98
N HIS A 166 2.77 6.33 18.59
CA HIS A 166 2.92 5.90 17.21
C HIS A 166 2.05 6.73 16.26
N ALA A 167 0.81 7.05 16.65
CA ALA A 167 -0.08 7.88 15.84
C ALA A 167 0.43 9.31 15.66
N LEU A 168 1.01 9.91 16.72
CA LEU A 168 1.68 11.22 16.62
C LEU A 168 2.88 11.17 15.66
N TYR A 169 3.77 10.19 15.84
CA TYR A 169 4.99 10.07 15.03
C TYR A 169 4.69 9.79 13.55
N THR A 170 3.64 9.01 13.27
CA THR A 170 3.23 8.69 11.91
C THR A 170 2.29 9.74 11.29
N GLY A 171 1.99 10.83 12.00
CA GLY A 171 1.14 11.93 11.53
C GLY A 171 -0.32 11.54 11.34
N GLN A 172 -0.82 10.57 12.12
CA GLN A 172 -2.22 10.13 12.11
C GLN A 172 -3.11 10.99 13.02
N ILE A 173 -2.51 11.62 14.03
CA ILE A 173 -3.12 12.66 14.87
C ILE A 173 -2.14 13.83 14.92
N HIS A 174 -2.68 15.05 14.97
CA HIS A 174 -1.94 16.27 15.28
C HIS A 174 -2.35 16.75 16.68
N ALA A 175 -1.39 17.30 17.41
CA ALA A 175 -1.58 17.94 18.71
C ALA A 175 -1.58 19.45 18.56
#